data_AF-A0A1G2G101-F1
#
_entry.id   AF-A0A1G2G101-F1
#
_cell.length_a   1.000
_cell.length_b   1.000
_cell.length_c   1.000
_cell.angle_alpha   90.00
_cell.angle_beta   90.00
_cell.angle_gamma   90.00
#
_symmetry.space_group_name_H-M   'P 1'
#
loop_
_entity.id
_entity.type
_entity.pdbx_description
1 polymer ?
#
loop_
_entity_poly.entity_id
_entity_poly.type
_entity_poly.pdbx_seq_one_letter_code
_entity_poly.pdbx_strand_id
1 'polypeptide(L)'
;MNINHKKEFTAFVFFLLFLVTWSFLIYQFSPNEIVENLGVGNGYLVAFVAAFLAGISTFTSAPYALIVITLGAGGLSPFLIGLVSAFGLFLGDSTSYVLGYYGHHVVPHGLQEELQKVHAWLMARKRAWTIPVFIFCYGAFFPFSNDLVVISFGLARYPFWRVMAPLALGSIVFNMILAYLGKYGVGYFF
;
A
#
# COMPACT_ATOMS: atom_id res chain seq x y z
N MET A 1 3.36 15.58 29.14
CA MET A 1 4.31 14.98 28.18
C MET A 1 4.42 13.47 28.45
N ASN A 2 3.40 12.64 28.11
CA ASN A 2 3.52 11.17 28.32
C ASN A 2 2.44 10.28 27.65
N ILE A 3 1.86 10.67 26.50
CA ILE A 3 0.72 9.92 25.90
C ILE A 3 1.09 9.28 24.53
N ASN A 4 2.10 9.79 23.81
CA ASN A 4 2.41 9.30 22.46
C ASN A 4 3.18 7.97 22.40
N HIS A 5 4.16 7.75 23.30
CA HIS A 5 4.98 6.53 23.25
C HIS A 5 4.18 5.24 23.47
N LYS A 6 3.07 5.28 24.22
CA LYS A 6 2.24 4.09 24.44
C LYS A 6 1.57 3.60 23.15
N LYS A 7 1.14 4.50 22.26
CA LYS A 7 0.47 4.12 21.00
C LYS A 7 1.45 3.55 19.98
N GLU A 8 2.61 4.21 19.83
CA GLU A 8 3.70 3.73 18.96
C GLU A 8 4.22 2.38 19.42
N PHE A 9 4.44 2.23 20.74
CA PHE A 9 4.84 0.95 21.32
C PHE A 9 3.77 -0.13 21.11
N THR A 10 2.49 0.20 21.26
CA THR A 10 1.39 -0.75 21.01
C THR A 10 1.37 -1.19 19.54
N ALA A 11 1.48 -0.27 18.59
CA ALA A 11 1.55 -0.59 17.16
C ALA A 11 2.77 -1.46 16.82
N PHE A 12 3.92 -1.17 17.42
CA PHE A 12 5.13 -1.97 17.27
C PHE A 12 4.95 -3.40 17.83
N VAL A 13 4.32 -3.54 19.00
CA VAL A 13 4.01 -4.85 19.58
C VAL A 13 3.02 -5.62 18.70
N PHE A 14 1.97 -4.98 18.18
CA PHE A 14 1.05 -5.62 17.23
C PHE A 14 1.77 -6.09 15.96
N PHE A 15 2.67 -5.29 15.42
CA PHE A 15 3.48 -5.65 14.26
C PHE A 15 4.38 -6.87 14.55
N LEU A 16 5.08 -6.88 15.69
CA LEU A 16 5.90 -8.04 16.10
C LEU A 16 5.05 -9.29 16.30
N LEU A 17 3.90 -9.17 16.97
CA LEU A 17 2.98 -10.29 17.17
C LEU A 17 2.47 -10.83 15.83
N PHE A 18 2.13 -9.95 14.89
CA PHE A 18 1.76 -10.36 13.54
C PHE A 18 2.91 -11.13 12.87
N LEU A 19 4.14 -10.59 12.88
CA LEU A 19 5.29 -11.26 12.27
C LEU A 19 5.54 -12.64 12.87
N VAL A 20 5.51 -12.77 14.20
CA VAL A 20 5.73 -14.05 14.89
C VAL A 20 4.61 -15.03 14.54
N THR A 21 3.36 -14.58 14.59
CA THR A 21 2.19 -15.43 14.28
C THR A 21 2.21 -15.87 12.82
N TRP A 22 2.50 -14.96 11.89
CA TRP A 22 2.57 -15.26 10.46
C TRP A 22 3.72 -16.21 10.12
N SER A 23 4.89 -15.98 10.74
CA SER A 23 6.04 -16.89 10.61
C SER A 23 5.72 -18.28 11.14
N PHE A 24 5.05 -18.37 12.29
CA PHE A 24 4.62 -19.65 12.86
C PHE A 24 3.57 -20.35 11.97
N LEU A 25 2.63 -19.60 11.39
CA LEU A 25 1.65 -20.15 10.45
C LEU A 25 2.30 -20.72 9.19
N ILE A 26 3.24 -20.00 8.57
CA ILE A 26 3.97 -20.48 7.38
C ILE A 26 4.87 -21.68 7.73
N TYR A 27 5.39 -21.73 8.97
CA TYR A 27 6.18 -22.87 9.43
C TYR A 27 5.32 -24.14 9.60
N GLN A 28 4.08 -23.99 10.06
CA GLN A 28 3.18 -25.13 10.31
C GLN A 28 2.38 -25.55 9.08
N PHE A 29 1.98 -24.61 8.24
CA PHE A 29 1.15 -24.85 7.07
C PHE A 29 1.89 -24.40 5.81
N SER A 30 1.95 -25.27 4.81
CA SER A 30 2.48 -24.86 3.51
C SER A 30 1.57 -23.78 2.89
N PRO A 31 2.12 -22.86 2.07
CA PRO A 31 1.29 -21.85 1.39
C PRO A 31 0.11 -22.44 0.61
N ASN A 32 0.28 -23.65 0.07
CA ASN A 32 -0.78 -24.39 -0.64
C ASN A 32 -1.91 -24.80 0.31
N GLU A 33 -1.57 -25.37 1.48
CA GLU A 33 -2.57 -25.75 2.50
C GLU A 33 -3.31 -24.53 3.05
N ILE A 34 -2.63 -23.39 3.20
CA ILE A 34 -3.28 -22.13 3.61
C ILE A 34 -4.34 -21.74 2.58
N VAL A 35 -3.99 -21.77 1.29
CA VAL A 35 -4.92 -21.45 0.20
C VAL A 35 -6.05 -22.46 0.10
N GLU A 36 -5.77 -23.74 0.26
CA GLU A 36 -6.77 -24.81 0.20
C GLU A 36 -7.79 -24.68 1.34
N ASN A 37 -7.31 -24.42 2.56
CA ASN A 37 -8.16 -24.20 3.73
C ASN A 37 -8.98 -22.90 3.65
N LEU A 38 -8.41 -21.84 3.08
CA LEU A 38 -9.14 -20.59 2.85
C LEU A 38 -10.17 -20.74 1.73
N GLY A 39 -9.83 -21.47 0.68
CA GLY A 39 -10.55 -21.50 -0.59
C GLY A 39 -10.16 -20.31 -1.49
N VAL A 40 -10.15 -20.57 -2.81
CA VAL A 40 -9.65 -19.62 -3.83
C VAL A 40 -10.33 -18.25 -3.76
N GLY A 41 -11.66 -18.22 -3.66
CA GLY A 41 -12.43 -16.97 -3.60
C GLY A 41 -12.11 -16.15 -2.35
N ASN A 42 -11.97 -16.81 -1.20
CA ASN A 42 -11.62 -16.14 0.06
C ASN A 42 -10.16 -15.67 0.06
N GLY A 43 -9.25 -16.36 -0.63
CA GLY A 43 -7.87 -15.89 -0.79
C GLY A 43 -7.79 -14.52 -1.47
N TYR A 44 -8.58 -14.29 -2.53
CA TYR A 44 -8.67 -12.97 -3.16
C TYR A 44 -9.33 -11.91 -2.27
N LEU A 45 -10.34 -12.30 -1.49
CA LEU A 45 -10.96 -11.40 -0.51
C LEU A 45 -9.97 -11.02 0.60
N VAL A 46 -9.18 -11.97 1.11
CA VAL A 46 -8.11 -11.72 2.09
C VAL A 46 -7.08 -10.76 1.52
N ALA A 47 -6.66 -10.96 0.26
CA ALA A 47 -5.74 -10.03 -0.42
C ALA A 47 -6.33 -8.60 -0.49
N PHE A 48 -7.60 -8.47 -0.89
CA PHE A 48 -8.30 -7.18 -0.94
C PHE A 48 -8.41 -6.51 0.45
N VAL A 49 -8.85 -7.23 1.47
CA VAL A 49 -9.02 -6.68 2.83
C VAL A 49 -7.68 -6.29 3.43
N ALA A 50 -6.65 -7.13 3.29
CA ALA A 50 -5.31 -6.82 3.76
C ALA A 50 -4.74 -5.58 3.04
N ALA A 51 -4.95 -5.46 1.73
CA ALA A 51 -4.56 -4.30 0.94
C ALA A 51 -5.29 -3.03 1.36
N PHE A 52 -6.60 -3.11 1.60
CA PHE A 52 -7.39 -1.98 2.08
C PHE A 52 -6.89 -1.45 3.42
N LEU A 53 -6.63 -2.36 4.38
CA LEU A 53 -6.06 -1.98 5.67
C LEU A 53 -4.66 -1.38 5.51
N ALA A 54 -3.83 -1.95 4.63
CA ALA A 54 -2.51 -1.42 4.31
C ALA A 54 -2.54 -0.01 3.71
N GLY A 55 -3.56 0.33 2.91
CA GLY A 55 -3.75 1.68 2.36
C GLY A 55 -4.29 2.69 3.39
N ILE A 56 -4.87 2.25 4.50
CA ILE A 56 -5.29 3.12 5.61
C ILE A 56 -4.12 3.40 6.57
N SER A 57 -3.13 2.51 6.62
CA SER A 57 -2.04 2.59 7.59
C SER A 57 -0.72 2.06 7.04
N THR A 58 0.27 2.95 7.00
CA THR A 58 1.68 2.63 6.73
C THR A 58 2.23 1.47 7.56
N PHE A 59 1.81 1.29 8.82
CA PHE A 59 2.32 0.21 9.68
C PHE A 59 1.86 -1.19 9.22
N THR A 60 0.78 -1.26 8.44
CA THR A 60 0.23 -2.53 7.93
C THR A 60 0.76 -2.92 6.55
N SER A 61 1.59 -2.10 5.91
CA SER A 61 2.13 -2.38 4.57
C SER A 61 3.07 -3.60 4.52
N ALA A 62 3.93 -3.79 5.54
CA ALA A 62 4.82 -4.95 5.61
C ALA A 62 4.06 -6.28 5.87
N PRO A 63 3.14 -6.36 6.86
CA PRO A 63 2.25 -7.51 7.03
C PRO A 63 1.50 -7.91 5.75
N TYR A 64 0.99 -6.90 5.06
CA TYR A 64 0.26 -7.07 3.81
C TYR A 64 1.11 -7.69 2.69
N ALA A 65 2.36 -7.23 2.52
CA ALA A 65 3.24 -7.78 1.49
C ALA A 65 3.49 -9.28 1.69
N LEU A 66 3.63 -9.72 2.95
CA LEU A 66 3.77 -11.15 3.27
C LEU A 66 2.52 -11.95 2.86
N ILE A 67 1.32 -11.42 3.12
CA ILE A 67 0.06 -12.06 2.71
C ILE A 67 0.02 -12.25 1.19
N VAL A 68 0.35 -11.20 0.42
CA VAL A 68 0.38 -11.25 -1.06
C VAL A 68 1.36 -12.30 -1.57
N ILE A 69 2.56 -12.37 -0.99
CA ILE A 69 3.57 -13.37 -1.32
C ILE A 69 3.07 -14.78 -1.00
N THR A 70 2.50 -15.00 0.20
CA THR A 70 1.97 -16.30 0.63
C THR A 70 0.84 -16.78 -0.29
N LEU A 71 -0.08 -15.90 -0.67
CA LEU A 71 -1.17 -16.27 -1.59
C LEU A 71 -0.66 -16.61 -2.99
N GLY A 72 0.34 -15.88 -3.49
CA GLY A 72 1.01 -16.21 -4.75
C GLY A 72 1.75 -17.56 -4.68
N ALA A 73 2.44 -17.82 -3.58
CA ALA A 73 3.11 -19.09 -3.30
C ALA A 73 2.12 -20.27 -3.20
N GLY A 74 0.93 -20.03 -2.64
CA GLY A 74 -0.15 -21.01 -2.56
C GLY A 74 -0.90 -21.24 -3.87
N GLY A 75 -0.43 -20.68 -4.99
CA GLY A 75 -0.92 -20.99 -6.33
C GLY A 75 -2.05 -20.10 -6.86
N LEU A 76 -2.50 -19.07 -6.12
CA LEU A 76 -3.47 -18.12 -6.66
C LEU A 76 -2.89 -17.37 -7.87
N SER A 77 -3.77 -17.02 -8.82
CA SER A 77 -3.39 -16.22 -9.99
C SER A 77 -2.76 -14.88 -9.56
N PRO A 78 -1.47 -14.63 -9.85
CA PRO A 78 -0.78 -13.39 -9.48
C PRO A 78 -1.41 -12.15 -10.11
N PHE A 79 -1.98 -12.29 -11.31
CA PHE A 79 -2.70 -11.22 -11.99
C PHE A 79 -3.95 -10.78 -11.21
N LEU A 80 -4.74 -11.74 -10.75
CA LEU A 80 -5.95 -11.45 -9.97
C LEU A 80 -5.59 -10.89 -8.60
N ILE A 81 -4.55 -11.42 -7.93
CA ILE A 81 -4.02 -10.84 -6.68
C ILE A 81 -3.64 -9.37 -6.91
N GLY A 82 -2.87 -9.08 -7.96
CA GLY A 82 -2.48 -7.72 -8.30
C GLY A 82 -3.66 -6.76 -8.46
N LEU A 83 -4.70 -7.18 -9.19
CA LEU A 83 -5.91 -6.37 -9.40
C LEU A 83 -6.71 -6.13 -8.11
N VAL A 84 -7.04 -7.20 -7.36
CA VAL A 84 -7.87 -7.06 -6.17
C VAL A 84 -7.15 -6.30 -5.06
N SER A 85 -5.85 -6.55 -4.90
CA SER A 85 -5.04 -5.84 -3.94
C SER A 85 -4.88 -4.37 -4.30
N ALA A 86 -4.60 -4.03 -5.56
CA ALA A 86 -4.51 -2.64 -5.97
C ALA A 86 -5.83 -1.89 -5.82
N PHE A 87 -6.96 -2.57 -6.01
CA PHE A 87 -8.28 -1.98 -5.75
C PHE A 87 -8.52 -1.74 -4.25
N GLY A 88 -8.12 -2.68 -3.38
CA GLY A 88 -8.13 -2.48 -1.93
C GLY A 88 -7.27 -1.29 -1.50
N LEU A 89 -6.02 -1.24 -1.98
CA LEU A 89 -5.11 -0.11 -1.75
C LEU A 89 -5.71 1.21 -2.24
N PHE A 90 -6.27 1.26 -3.46
CA PHE A 90 -6.92 2.47 -3.98
C PHE A 90 -8.01 3.01 -3.04
N LEU A 91 -8.84 2.13 -2.47
CA LEU A 91 -9.88 2.54 -1.52
C LEU A 91 -9.29 3.04 -0.19
N GLY A 92 -8.26 2.36 0.33
CA GLY A 92 -7.56 2.79 1.55
C GLY A 92 -6.83 4.13 1.34
N ASP A 93 -5.99 4.20 0.32
CA ASP A 93 -5.20 5.37 -0.08
C ASP A 93 -6.08 6.59 -0.38
N SER A 94 -7.30 6.39 -0.88
CA SER A 94 -8.28 7.45 -1.07
C SER A 94 -8.65 8.12 0.25
N THR A 95 -8.73 7.36 1.35
CA THR A 95 -8.99 7.92 2.69
C THR A 95 -7.82 8.79 3.16
N SER A 96 -6.58 8.31 3.01
CA SER A 96 -5.36 9.05 3.34
C SER A 96 -5.21 10.32 2.48
N TYR A 97 -5.53 10.25 1.19
CA TYR A 97 -5.53 11.42 0.31
C TYR A 97 -6.53 12.48 0.79
N VAL A 98 -7.76 12.07 1.11
CA VAL A 98 -8.82 12.97 1.60
C VAL A 98 -8.39 13.64 2.90
N LEU A 99 -7.77 12.89 3.82
CA LEU A 99 -7.20 13.44 5.05
C LEU A 99 -6.12 14.49 4.75
N GLY A 100 -5.21 14.22 3.82
CA GLY A 100 -4.22 15.20 3.36
C GLY A 100 -4.86 16.44 2.73
N TYR A 101 -5.87 16.25 1.88
CA TYR A 101 -6.55 17.34 1.17
C TYR A 101 -7.27 18.31 2.12
N TYR A 102 -8.02 17.79 3.08
CA TYR A 102 -8.72 18.62 4.06
C TYR A 102 -7.78 19.13 5.18
N GLY A 103 -6.73 18.36 5.50
CA GLY A 103 -5.68 18.72 6.44
C GLY A 103 -4.91 20.00 6.06
N HIS A 104 -5.00 20.44 4.81
CA HIS A 104 -4.43 21.72 4.37
C HIS A 104 -4.83 22.93 5.26
N HIS A 105 -6.04 22.93 5.86
CA HIS A 105 -6.53 24.07 6.65
C HIS A 105 -5.91 24.16 8.06
N VAL A 106 -5.34 23.07 8.58
CA VAL A 106 -4.66 23.03 9.89
C VAL A 106 -3.17 23.32 9.78
N VAL A 107 -2.66 23.52 8.56
CA VAL A 107 -1.26 23.84 8.31
C VAL A 107 -0.96 25.31 8.67
N PRO A 108 0.16 25.61 9.37
CA PRO A 108 0.55 26.98 9.72
C PRO A 108 0.69 27.88 8.49
N HIS A 109 0.36 29.17 8.64
CA HIS A 109 0.38 30.15 7.53
C HIS A 109 1.69 30.18 6.73
N GLY A 110 2.85 30.10 7.39
CA GLY A 110 4.14 30.08 6.69
C GLY A 110 4.33 28.86 5.77
N LEU A 111 3.72 27.71 6.11
CA LEU A 111 3.77 26.51 5.26
C LEU A 111 2.68 26.52 4.19
N GLN A 112 1.58 27.26 4.38
CA GLN A 112 0.54 27.43 3.34
C GLN A 112 1.09 28.13 2.10
N GLU A 113 1.94 29.14 2.25
CA GLU A 113 2.59 29.82 1.10
C GLU A 113 3.47 28.85 0.31
N GLU A 114 4.25 28.01 1.00
CA GLU A 114 5.07 26.98 0.36
C GLU A 114 4.21 25.94 -0.37
N LEU A 115 3.11 25.49 0.25
CA LEU A 115 2.16 24.58 -0.41
C LEU A 115 1.53 25.19 -1.66
N GLN A 116 1.22 26.49 -1.67
CA GLN A 116 0.71 27.18 -2.86
C GLN A 116 1.77 27.25 -3.97
N LYS A 117 3.02 27.54 -3.64
CA LYS A 117 4.13 27.50 -4.61
C LYS A 117 4.30 26.10 -5.20
N VAL A 118 4.27 25.07 -4.36
CA VAL A 118 4.33 23.66 -4.80
C VAL A 118 3.13 23.32 -5.69
N HIS A 119 1.92 23.73 -5.32
CA HIS A 119 0.72 23.51 -6.13
C HIS A 119 0.86 24.13 -7.52
N ALA A 120 1.24 25.40 -7.61
CA ALA A 120 1.47 26.09 -8.87
C ALA A 120 2.57 25.41 -9.71
N TRP A 121 3.64 24.97 -9.05
CA TRP A 121 4.73 24.22 -9.68
C TRP A 121 4.26 22.87 -10.24
N LEU A 122 3.40 22.14 -9.51
CA LEU A 122 2.83 20.85 -9.92
C LEU A 122 1.83 21.00 -11.08
N MET A 123 1.06 22.09 -11.09
CA MET A 123 0.04 22.36 -12.11
C MET A 123 0.62 22.92 -13.42
N ALA A 124 1.92 23.23 -13.46
CA ALA A 124 2.57 23.71 -14.69
C ALA A 124 2.37 22.71 -15.85
N ARG A 125 1.94 23.20 -17.02
CA ARG A 125 1.56 22.37 -18.19
C ARG A 125 2.62 21.35 -18.60
N LYS A 126 3.91 21.73 -18.52
CA LYS A 126 5.05 20.86 -18.79
C LYS A 126 5.15 19.61 -17.90
N ARG A 127 4.45 19.61 -16.76
CA ARG A 127 4.45 18.55 -15.75
C ARG A 127 3.17 17.73 -15.68
N ALA A 128 2.20 18.01 -16.56
CA ALA A 128 0.92 17.32 -16.58
C ALA A 128 1.07 15.79 -16.75
N TRP A 129 2.13 15.33 -17.43
CA TRP A 129 2.41 13.91 -17.66
C TRP A 129 3.57 13.37 -16.80
N THR A 130 4.59 14.18 -16.54
CA THR A 130 5.79 13.74 -15.80
C THR A 130 5.47 13.39 -14.35
N ILE A 131 4.56 14.10 -13.70
CA ILE A 131 4.17 13.82 -12.31
C ILE A 131 3.39 12.49 -12.21
N PRO A 132 2.33 12.24 -12.99
CA PRO A 132 1.67 10.93 -13.03
C PRO A 132 2.62 9.76 -13.33
N VAL A 133 3.56 9.94 -14.28
CA VAL A 133 4.54 8.88 -14.60
C VAL A 133 5.46 8.60 -13.41
N PHE A 134 5.93 9.64 -12.71
CA PHE A 134 6.72 9.47 -11.50
C PHE A 134 5.94 8.72 -10.41
N ILE A 135 4.67 9.07 -10.20
CA ILE A 135 3.78 8.41 -9.23
C ILE A 135 3.57 6.93 -9.60
N PHE A 136 3.38 6.62 -10.88
CA PHE A 136 3.31 5.24 -11.36
C PHE A 136 4.59 4.46 -11.06
N CYS A 137 5.75 5.01 -11.42
CA CYS A 137 7.04 4.36 -11.16
C CYS A 137 7.29 4.17 -9.66
N TYR A 138 6.88 5.13 -8.83
CA TYR A 138 6.91 5.00 -7.38
C TYR A 138 6.08 3.80 -6.94
N GLY A 139 4.79 3.76 -7.29
CA GLY A 139 3.89 2.68 -6.88
C GLY A 139 4.24 1.30 -7.44
N ALA A 140 4.97 1.23 -8.56
CA ALA A 140 5.36 -0.02 -9.20
C ALA A 140 6.63 -0.65 -8.62
N PHE A 141 7.59 0.17 -8.19
CA PHE A 141 8.96 -0.31 -7.92
C PHE A 141 9.46 0.01 -6.51
N PHE A 142 8.88 0.99 -5.82
CA PHE A 142 9.34 1.37 -4.49
C PHE A 142 8.52 0.62 -3.43
N PRO A 143 9.16 -0.22 -2.60
CA PRO A 143 8.48 -0.95 -1.52
C PRO A 143 8.26 -0.05 -0.30
N PHE A 144 7.78 1.17 -0.53
CA PHE A 144 7.45 2.15 0.50
C PHE A 144 5.94 2.38 0.56
N SER A 145 5.47 2.89 1.68
CA SER A 145 4.05 3.16 1.87
C SER A 145 3.56 4.26 0.92
N ASN A 146 2.45 3.97 0.24
CA ASN A 146 1.74 4.92 -0.61
C ASN A 146 1.30 6.19 0.13
N ASP A 147 1.10 6.12 1.45
CA ASP A 147 0.72 7.24 2.32
C ASP A 147 1.61 8.48 2.09
N LEU A 148 2.92 8.26 1.87
CA LEU A 148 3.87 9.35 1.60
C LEU A 148 3.49 10.16 0.36
N VAL A 149 3.04 9.48 -0.70
CA VAL A 149 2.60 10.14 -1.93
C VAL A 149 1.21 10.74 -1.72
N VAL A 150 0.25 9.95 -1.26
CA VAL A 150 -1.16 10.38 -1.27
C VAL A 150 -1.44 11.51 -0.29
N ILE A 151 -0.82 11.50 0.89
CA ILE A 151 -0.97 12.57 1.88
C ILE A 151 -0.26 13.84 1.38
N SER A 152 0.98 13.72 0.87
CA SER A 152 1.76 14.88 0.40
C SER A 152 1.09 15.57 -0.79
N PHE A 153 0.64 14.81 -1.78
CA PHE A 153 -0.06 15.36 -2.94
C PHE A 153 -1.49 15.83 -2.59
N GLY A 154 -2.14 15.20 -1.62
CA GLY A 154 -3.39 15.68 -1.02
C GLY A 154 -3.22 17.05 -0.37
N LEU A 155 -2.21 17.22 0.49
CA LEU A 155 -1.86 18.49 1.11
C LEU A 155 -1.55 19.57 0.06
N ALA A 156 -0.84 19.21 -1.01
CA ALA A 156 -0.56 20.12 -2.13
C ALA A 156 -1.78 20.36 -3.06
N ARG A 157 -2.96 19.79 -2.75
CA ARG A 157 -4.20 19.85 -3.54
C ARG A 157 -4.01 19.46 -5.01
N TYR A 158 -3.10 18.53 -5.29
CA TYR A 158 -2.90 18.03 -6.65
C TYR A 158 -4.07 17.11 -7.04
N PRO A 159 -4.60 17.16 -8.27
CA PRO A 159 -5.86 16.50 -8.62
C PRO A 159 -5.89 15.00 -8.29
N PHE A 160 -6.94 14.55 -7.59
CA PHE A 160 -7.12 13.17 -7.12
C PHE A 160 -6.77 12.11 -8.17
N TRP A 161 -7.40 12.18 -9.34
CA TRP A 161 -7.19 11.19 -10.41
C TRP A 161 -5.79 11.21 -11.02
N ARG A 162 -5.06 12.33 -10.93
CA ARG A 162 -3.66 12.41 -11.37
C ARG A 162 -2.69 11.77 -10.38
N VAL A 163 -3.15 11.47 -9.17
CA VAL A 163 -2.40 10.67 -8.18
C VAL A 163 -2.90 9.22 -8.21
N MET A 164 -4.19 9.01 -8.02
CA MET A 164 -4.73 7.69 -7.73
C MET A 164 -4.68 6.75 -8.93
N ALA A 165 -4.99 7.22 -10.14
CA ALA A 165 -4.95 6.36 -11.32
C ALA A 165 -3.53 5.81 -11.60
N PRO A 166 -2.47 6.64 -11.70
CA PRO A 166 -1.12 6.12 -11.88
C PRO A 166 -0.64 5.30 -10.68
N LEU A 167 -0.99 5.69 -9.45
CA LEU A 167 -0.58 4.96 -8.25
C LEU A 167 -1.22 3.58 -8.17
N ALA A 168 -2.52 3.46 -8.49
CA ALA A 168 -3.23 2.19 -8.54
C ALA A 168 -2.66 1.29 -9.65
N LEU A 169 -2.36 1.85 -10.83
CA LEU A 169 -1.71 1.10 -11.91
C LEU A 169 -0.32 0.60 -11.50
N GLY A 170 0.48 1.45 -10.83
CA GLY A 170 1.77 1.04 -10.27
C GLY A 170 1.59 -0.06 -9.23
N SER A 171 0.61 0.10 -8.34
CA SER A 171 0.30 -0.88 -7.30
C SER A 171 -0.14 -2.23 -7.87
N ILE A 172 -0.83 -2.29 -9.02
CA ILE A 172 -1.11 -3.55 -9.72
C ILE A 172 0.21 -4.25 -10.07
N VAL A 173 1.14 -3.52 -10.69
CA VAL A 173 2.45 -4.05 -11.09
C VAL A 173 3.24 -4.54 -9.88
N PHE A 174 3.34 -3.72 -8.83
CA PHE A 174 4.06 -4.08 -7.61
C PHE A 174 3.51 -5.34 -6.96
N ASN A 175 2.18 -5.45 -6.85
CA ASN A 175 1.55 -6.63 -6.23
C ASN A 175 1.63 -7.87 -7.11
N MET A 176 1.61 -7.72 -8.43
CA MET A 176 1.93 -8.83 -9.33
C MET A 176 3.36 -9.30 -9.12
N ILE A 177 4.35 -8.39 -9.00
CA ILE A 177 5.75 -8.74 -8.72
C ILE A 177 5.84 -9.53 -7.41
N LEU A 178 5.21 -9.06 -6.34
CA LEU A 178 5.19 -9.77 -5.05
C LEU A 178 4.54 -11.16 -5.15
N ALA A 179 3.40 -11.27 -5.81
CA ALA A 179 2.71 -12.55 -5.97
C ALA A 179 3.50 -13.53 -6.86
N TYR A 180 4.16 -13.05 -7.92
CA TYR A 180 5.07 -13.86 -8.73
C TYR A 180 6.32 -14.28 -7.96
N LEU A 181 6.85 -13.39 -7.10
CA LEU A 181 7.96 -13.71 -6.20
C LEU A 181 7.56 -14.82 -5.23
N GLY A 182 6.33 -14.81 -4.71
CA GLY A 182 5.81 -15.94 -3.94
C GLY A 182 5.71 -17.22 -4.78
N LYS A 183 5.06 -17.14 -5.93
CA LYS A 183 4.79 -18.30 -6.81
C LYS A 183 6.05 -19.02 -7.28
N TYR A 184 7.08 -18.27 -7.65
CA TYR A 184 8.32 -18.84 -8.21
C TYR A 184 9.49 -18.84 -7.22
N GLY A 185 9.54 -17.90 -6.27
CA GLY A 185 10.63 -17.78 -5.33
C GLY A 185 10.67 -18.89 -4.29
N VAL A 186 9.53 -19.44 -3.89
CA VAL A 186 9.49 -20.56 -2.93
C VAL A 186 10.24 -21.80 -3.46
N GLY A 187 10.26 -22.03 -4.78
CA GLY A 187 11.02 -23.14 -5.39
C GLY A 187 12.54 -22.96 -5.43
N TYR A 188 13.08 -21.83 -4.98
CA TYR A 188 14.53 -21.60 -4.87
C TYR A 188 15.05 -21.70 -3.44
N PHE A 189 14.17 -21.62 -2.44
CA PHE A 189 14.53 -21.68 -1.01
C PHE A 189 14.19 -23.03 -0.35
N PHE A 190 13.48 -23.91 -1.07
CA PHE A 190 13.17 -25.30 -0.71
C PHE A 190 13.50 -26.22 -1.89
#